data_AF-A0A7J8Z081-F1
#
_entry.id   AF-A0A7J8Z081-F1
#
_cell.length_a   1.000
_cell.length_b   1.000
_cell.length_c   1.000
_cell.angle_alpha   90.00
_cell.angle_beta   90.00
_cell.angle_gamma   90.00
#
_symmetry.space_group_name_H-M   'P 1'
#
loop_
_entity.id
_entity.type
_entity.pdbx_description
1 polymer ?
#
loop_
_entity_poly.entity_id
_entity_poly.type
_entity_poly.pdbx_seq_one_letter_code
_entity_poly.pdbx_strand_id
1 'polypeptide(L)'
;MKMQNKAKKPHVLIFPFPGQGHINPMLQFAKRLHSKGVKATMVPTVFLSKSSFFDSSASIDLCTISDGFDEGGFEQADTPDAYLSTFWNVGPKSLAALIKKLGHTAHPVDALVYDTMLPWALDVAKQFGISSAAFFTQSCAVNSVYYHVYKGHLQLPLRGSHVSLPAMPPLHVSELPSFVAIYGVYRAWLDVLVDQFSNINEADWVFFNHFYKLEPEV
;
A
#
# COMPACT_ATOMS: atom_id res chain seq x y z
N MET A 1 -30.61 -29.77 20.53
CA MET A 1 -29.42 -28.94 20.86
C MET A 1 -28.90 -28.34 19.57
N LYS A 2 -29.26 -27.09 19.24
CA LYS A 2 -28.79 -26.42 18.03
C LYS A 2 -27.34 -26.01 18.27
N MET A 3 -26.39 -26.55 17.52
CA MET A 3 -25.03 -26.01 17.48
C MET A 3 -25.13 -24.57 17.01
N GLN A 4 -24.85 -23.62 17.91
CA GLN A 4 -24.59 -22.24 17.52
C GLN A 4 -23.36 -22.28 16.62
N ASN A 5 -23.57 -22.10 15.32
CA ASN A 5 -22.49 -21.90 14.38
C ASN A 5 -21.83 -20.57 14.77
N LYS A 6 -20.72 -20.60 15.52
CA LYS A 6 -19.95 -19.38 15.80
C LYS A 6 -19.57 -18.81 14.45
N ALA A 7 -20.13 -17.64 14.10
CA ALA A 7 -19.78 -16.95 12.87
C ALA A 7 -18.26 -16.80 12.82
N LYS A 8 -17.67 -17.32 11.74
CA LYS A 8 -16.23 -17.31 11.53
C LYS A 8 -15.77 -15.85 11.43
N LYS A 9 -14.75 -15.49 12.22
CA LYS A 9 -14.16 -14.15 12.16
C LYS A 9 -13.56 -13.93 10.77
N PRO A 10 -13.91 -12.83 10.07
CA PRO A 10 -13.26 -12.47 8.82
C PRO A 10 -11.75 -12.33 9.02
N HIS A 11 -10.97 -12.82 8.08
CA HIS A 11 -9.51 -12.73 8.07
C HIS A 11 -9.04 -11.77 6.99
N VAL A 12 -8.43 -10.68 7.44
CA VAL A 12 -7.92 -9.61 6.58
C VAL A 12 -6.39 -9.59 6.64
N LEU A 13 -5.75 -9.65 5.48
CA LEU A 13 -4.32 -9.36 5.35
C LEU A 13 -4.12 -7.85 5.20
N ILE A 14 -3.15 -7.30 5.93
CA ILE A 14 -2.77 -5.89 5.89
C ILE A 14 -1.35 -5.82 5.33
N PHE A 15 -1.22 -5.37 4.09
CA PHE A 15 0.01 -5.43 3.32
C PHE A 15 0.57 -4.02 3.03
N PRO A 16 1.45 -3.48 3.90
CA PRO A 16 2.05 -2.17 3.70
C PRO A 16 3.19 -2.19 2.68
N PHE A 17 3.42 -1.06 2.02
CA PHE A 17 4.69 -0.80 1.34
C PHE A 17 5.84 -0.82 2.38
N PRO A 18 7.03 -1.37 2.08
CA PRO A 18 8.13 -1.56 3.03
C PRO A 18 8.87 -0.26 3.41
N GLY A 19 8.12 0.74 3.90
CA GLY A 19 8.62 2.00 4.43
C GLY A 19 7.85 2.41 5.69
N GLN A 20 8.55 2.98 6.68
CA GLN A 20 7.97 3.27 8.00
C GLN A 20 6.74 4.19 7.94
N GLY A 21 6.74 5.17 7.03
CA GLY A 21 5.61 6.08 6.80
C GLY A 21 4.32 5.36 6.37
N HIS A 22 4.44 4.16 5.81
CA HIS A 22 3.33 3.35 5.32
C HIS A 22 2.93 2.28 6.34
N ILE A 23 3.92 1.64 6.97
CA ILE A 23 3.70 0.57 7.96
C ILE A 23 2.93 1.08 9.18
N ASN A 24 3.29 2.24 9.72
CA ASN A 24 2.68 2.77 10.94
C ASN A 24 1.16 3.00 10.83
N PRO A 25 0.64 3.75 9.84
CA PRO A 25 -0.81 3.95 9.72
C PRO A 25 -1.56 2.64 9.46
N MET A 26 -1.02 1.74 8.64
CA MET A 26 -1.65 0.44 8.36
C MET A 26 -1.63 -0.49 9.58
N LEU A 27 -0.60 -0.44 10.42
CA LEU A 27 -0.57 -1.16 11.71
C LEU A 27 -1.66 -0.63 12.66
N GLN A 28 -1.88 0.68 12.71
CA GLN A 28 -2.97 1.25 13.51
C GLN A 28 -4.33 0.83 12.96
N PHE A 29 -4.50 0.82 11.64
CA PHE A 29 -5.70 0.29 10.99
C PHE A 29 -5.94 -1.20 11.36
N ALA A 30 -4.90 -2.03 11.32
CA ALA A 30 -4.96 -3.43 11.75
C ALA A 30 -5.41 -3.59 13.22
N LYS A 31 -4.84 -2.77 14.12
CA LYS A 31 -5.25 -2.72 15.54
C LYS A 31 -6.72 -2.34 15.70
N ARG A 32 -7.22 -1.39 14.90
CA ARG A 32 -8.65 -1.01 14.90
C ARG A 32 -9.53 -2.15 14.43
N LEU A 33 -9.20 -2.84 13.34
CA LEU A 33 -9.92 -4.03 12.88
C LEU A 33 -9.96 -5.13 13.95
N HIS A 34 -8.82 -5.42 14.57
CA HIS A 34 -8.71 -6.40 15.64
C HIS A 34 -9.63 -6.06 16.83
N SER A 35 -9.64 -4.78 17.26
CA SER A 35 -10.53 -4.32 18.34
C SER A 35 -12.03 -4.47 18.03
N LYS A 36 -12.39 -4.64 16.75
CA LYS A 36 -13.76 -4.86 16.28
C LYS A 36 -14.08 -6.34 16.01
N GLY A 37 -13.18 -7.25 16.37
CA GLY A 37 -13.40 -8.70 16.25
C GLY A 37 -12.99 -9.31 14.90
N VAL A 38 -12.35 -8.54 14.02
CA VAL A 38 -11.78 -9.02 12.75
C VAL A 38 -10.40 -9.63 13.03
N LYS A 39 -10.08 -10.77 12.41
CA LYS A 39 -8.71 -11.30 12.44
C LYS A 39 -7.89 -10.49 11.43
N ALA A 40 -7.00 -9.63 11.91
CA ALA A 40 -6.07 -8.88 11.09
C ALA A 40 -4.67 -9.48 11.19
N THR A 41 -4.02 -9.71 10.05
CA THR A 41 -2.64 -10.21 9.96
C THR A 41 -1.80 -9.21 9.16
N MET A 42 -0.75 -8.66 9.76
CA MET A 42 0.19 -7.80 9.04
C MET A 42 1.12 -8.65 8.16
N VAL A 43 1.45 -8.12 6.98
CA VAL A 43 2.31 -8.79 5.99
C VAL A 43 3.56 -7.95 5.65
N PRO A 44 4.53 -7.79 6.57
CA PRO A 44 5.80 -7.17 6.22
C PRO A 44 6.65 -8.04 5.28
N THR A 45 7.69 -7.44 4.69
CA THR A 45 8.75 -8.20 4.02
C THR A 45 9.58 -8.99 5.04
N VAL A 46 10.25 -10.05 4.61
CA VAL A 46 11.06 -10.91 5.51
C VAL A 46 12.07 -10.08 6.29
N PHE A 47 12.82 -9.20 5.62
CA PHE A 47 13.79 -8.33 6.29
C PHE A 47 13.13 -7.46 7.38
N LEU A 48 12.03 -6.79 7.04
CA LEU A 48 11.34 -5.91 7.99
C LEU A 48 10.72 -6.66 9.16
N SER A 49 10.30 -7.92 8.97
CA SER A 49 9.76 -8.74 10.06
C SER A 49 10.78 -9.05 11.16
N LYS A 50 12.08 -9.02 10.82
CA LYS A 50 13.21 -9.20 11.76
C LYS A 50 13.52 -7.93 12.56
N SER A 51 12.85 -6.81 12.26
CA SER A 51 13.13 -5.52 12.91
C SER A 51 12.28 -5.30 14.17
N SER A 52 12.78 -4.45 15.06
CA SER A 52 12.11 -4.14 16.34
C SER A 52 10.73 -3.49 16.21
N PHE A 53 10.36 -3.03 15.00
CA PHE A 53 9.02 -2.55 14.66
C PHE A 53 7.94 -3.59 14.94
N PHE A 54 8.28 -4.88 14.81
CA PHE A 54 7.37 -5.99 15.02
C PHE A 54 7.67 -6.78 16.31
N ASP A 55 8.80 -6.54 16.98
CA ASP A 55 9.18 -7.19 18.25
C ASP A 55 8.36 -6.71 19.45
N SER A 56 7.75 -5.53 19.38
CA SER A 56 7.10 -4.90 20.53
C SER A 56 5.61 -5.26 20.64
N SER A 57 5.30 -6.38 21.29
CA SER A 57 4.05 -6.62 22.05
C SER A 57 2.69 -6.68 21.31
N ALA A 58 2.66 -6.81 19.98
CA ALA A 58 1.45 -6.55 19.22
C ALA A 58 0.41 -7.70 19.27
N SER A 59 -0.84 -7.37 19.62
CA SER A 59 -2.04 -8.22 19.50
C SER A 59 -2.43 -8.58 18.05
N ILE A 60 -1.51 -8.48 17.09
CA ILE A 60 -1.75 -8.63 15.65
C ILE A 60 -0.86 -9.74 15.11
N ASP A 61 -1.46 -10.69 14.41
CA ASP A 61 -0.75 -11.81 13.79
C ASP A 61 0.18 -11.29 12.69
N LEU A 62 1.32 -11.97 12.49
CA LEU A 62 2.27 -11.66 11.42
C LEU A 62 2.39 -12.82 10.46
N CYS A 63 2.46 -12.49 9.17
CA CYS A 63 2.96 -13.36 8.11
C CYS A 63 3.94 -12.55 7.27
N THR A 64 4.80 -13.20 6.51
CA THR A 64 5.83 -12.50 5.74
C THR A 64 5.75 -12.88 4.27
N ILE A 65 6.17 -11.95 3.43
CA ILE A 65 6.49 -12.22 2.03
C ILE A 65 7.94 -11.84 1.76
N SER A 66 8.53 -12.45 0.74
CA SER A 66 9.84 -12.03 0.23
C SER A 66 9.66 -10.89 -0.77
N ASP A 67 10.53 -9.90 -0.69
CA ASP A 67 10.74 -8.88 -1.73
C ASP A 67 11.97 -9.18 -2.61
N GLY A 68 12.64 -10.32 -2.38
CA GLY A 68 13.89 -10.70 -3.02
C GLY A 68 15.14 -10.20 -2.31
N PHE A 69 15.01 -9.42 -1.24
CA PHE A 69 16.11 -8.86 -0.45
C PHE A 69 15.93 -9.17 1.05
N ASP A 70 15.74 -10.44 1.38
CA ASP A 70 15.34 -10.90 2.72
C ASP A 70 16.41 -10.68 3.82
N GLU A 71 17.66 -10.38 3.43
CA GLU A 71 18.80 -10.24 4.35
C GLU A 71 19.13 -8.78 4.68
N GLY A 72 19.05 -7.86 3.71
CA GLY A 72 19.36 -6.44 3.91
C GLY A 72 18.25 -5.46 3.52
N GLY A 73 17.11 -5.96 3.04
CA GLY A 73 16.01 -5.12 2.57
C GLY A 73 16.43 -4.20 1.43
N PHE A 74 15.92 -2.97 1.44
CA PHE A 74 16.24 -1.97 0.42
C PHE A 74 17.75 -1.73 0.24
N GLU A 75 18.52 -1.70 1.33
CA GLU A 75 19.96 -1.44 1.32
C GLU A 75 20.79 -2.59 0.71
N GLN A 76 20.19 -3.75 0.47
CA GLN A 76 20.83 -4.85 -0.25
C GLN A 76 20.84 -4.62 -1.77
N ALA A 77 19.98 -3.75 -2.28
CA ALA A 77 19.90 -3.44 -3.70
C ALA A 77 20.89 -2.34 -4.09
N ASP A 78 21.50 -2.46 -5.28
CA ASP A 78 22.45 -1.46 -5.79
C ASP A 78 21.77 -0.11 -6.11
N THR A 79 20.51 -0.15 -6.55
CA THR A 79 19.73 1.03 -6.95
C THR A 79 18.24 0.88 -6.60
N PRO A 80 17.49 1.98 -6.51
CA PRO A 80 16.04 1.92 -6.37
C PRO A 80 15.35 1.09 -7.48
N ASP A 81 15.80 1.22 -8.73
CA ASP A 81 15.28 0.44 -9.86
C ASP A 81 15.53 -1.07 -9.69
N ALA A 82 16.72 -1.45 -9.22
CA ALA A 82 17.05 -2.85 -8.94
C ALA A 82 16.18 -3.42 -7.80
N TYR A 83 15.94 -2.60 -6.76
CA TYR A 83 15.05 -2.97 -5.67
C TYR A 83 13.62 -3.23 -6.18
N LEU A 84 13.03 -2.23 -6.84
CA LEU A 84 11.64 -2.26 -7.28
C LEU A 84 11.39 -3.35 -8.32
N SER A 85 12.28 -3.51 -9.31
CA SER A 85 12.15 -4.56 -10.34
C SER A 85 12.17 -5.96 -9.74
N THR A 86 13.08 -6.22 -8.79
CA THR A 86 13.14 -7.50 -8.09
C THR A 86 11.91 -7.71 -7.23
N PHE A 87 11.48 -6.70 -6.47
CA PHE A 87 10.29 -6.80 -5.64
C PHE A 87 9.03 -7.05 -6.48
N TRP A 88 8.86 -6.38 -7.63
CA TRP A 88 7.70 -6.60 -8.51
C TRP A 88 7.73 -7.98 -9.18
N ASN A 89 8.89 -8.63 -9.27
CA ASN A 89 9.02 -9.99 -9.78
C ASN A 89 8.83 -11.07 -8.70
N VAL A 90 9.26 -10.82 -7.47
CA VAL A 90 9.24 -11.79 -6.35
C VAL A 90 7.97 -11.65 -5.49
N GLY A 91 7.59 -10.40 -5.17
CA GLY A 91 6.48 -10.04 -4.29
C GLY A 91 5.15 -10.70 -4.68
N PRO A 92 4.68 -10.61 -5.94
CA PRO A 92 3.42 -11.23 -6.36
C PRO A 92 3.40 -12.74 -6.13
N LYS A 93 4.51 -13.44 -6.44
CA LYS A 93 4.64 -14.89 -6.25
C LYS A 93 4.62 -15.25 -4.77
N SER A 94 5.31 -14.47 -3.95
CA SER A 94 5.38 -14.68 -2.50
C SER A 94 4.03 -14.42 -1.82
N LEU A 95 3.33 -13.34 -2.20
CA LEU A 95 1.98 -13.03 -1.71
C LEU A 95 0.96 -14.10 -2.13
N ALA A 96 1.01 -14.56 -3.39
CA ALA A 96 0.15 -15.65 -3.86
C ALA A 96 0.39 -16.95 -3.08
N ALA A 97 1.65 -17.30 -2.83
CA ALA A 97 2.01 -18.45 -2.02
C ALA A 97 1.48 -18.34 -0.57
N LEU A 98 1.55 -17.13 0.02
CA LEU A 98 1.01 -16.86 1.34
C LEU A 98 -0.52 -17.02 1.37
N ILE A 99 -1.25 -16.41 0.44
CA ILE A 99 -2.72 -16.51 0.37
C ILE A 99 -3.14 -17.98 0.19
N LYS A 100 -2.47 -18.71 -0.72
CA LYS A 100 -2.71 -20.14 -0.93
C LYS A 100 -2.47 -20.97 0.34
N LYS A 101 -1.38 -20.70 1.06
CA LYS A 101 -1.06 -21.37 2.34
C LYS A 101 -2.15 -21.11 3.37
N LEU A 102 -2.60 -19.86 3.50
CA LEU A 102 -3.63 -19.48 4.47
C LEU A 102 -5.02 -20.00 4.09
N GLY A 103 -5.29 -20.19 2.80
CA GLY A 103 -6.53 -20.78 2.28
C GLY A 103 -6.85 -22.17 2.82
N HIS A 104 -5.83 -22.94 3.26
CA HIS A 104 -6.00 -24.27 3.85
C HIS A 104 -6.13 -24.27 5.39
N THR A 105 -6.19 -23.10 6.02
CA THR A 105 -6.30 -22.98 7.48
C THR A 105 -7.75 -22.88 7.94
N ALA A 106 -7.98 -22.93 9.26
CA ALA A 106 -9.30 -22.68 9.83
C ALA A 106 -9.83 -21.26 9.51
N HIS A 107 -8.96 -20.33 9.10
CA HIS A 107 -9.25 -18.93 8.77
C HIS A 107 -8.59 -18.56 7.41
N PRO A 108 -9.15 -18.99 6.27
CA PRO A 108 -8.73 -18.54 4.95
C PRO A 108 -8.90 -17.02 4.86
N VAL A 109 -8.11 -16.41 3.98
CA VAL A 109 -8.14 -14.96 3.76
C VAL A 109 -9.44 -14.59 3.08
N ASP A 110 -10.16 -13.63 3.66
CA ASP A 110 -11.40 -13.10 3.11
C ASP A 110 -11.15 -11.77 2.36
N ALA A 111 -10.16 -10.99 2.81
CA ALA A 111 -9.79 -9.74 2.15
C ALA A 111 -8.30 -9.38 2.27
N LEU A 112 -7.82 -8.59 1.31
CA LEU A 112 -6.51 -7.95 1.30
C LEU A 112 -6.66 -6.43 1.35
N VAL A 113 -6.09 -5.78 2.35
CA VAL A 113 -5.91 -4.32 2.40
C VAL A 113 -4.45 -4.05 2.07
N TYR A 114 -4.18 -3.40 0.94
CA TYR A 114 -2.82 -3.18 0.43
C TYR A 114 -2.52 -1.69 0.31
N ASP A 115 -1.26 -1.32 0.50
CA ASP A 115 -0.80 0.05 0.23
C ASP A 115 -0.83 0.33 -1.28
N THR A 116 -1.28 1.52 -1.68
CA THR A 116 -1.47 1.86 -3.10
C THR A 116 -0.17 1.87 -3.90
N MET A 117 0.99 2.01 -3.26
CA MET A 117 2.29 1.84 -3.94
C MET A 117 2.56 0.40 -4.43
N LEU A 118 1.67 -0.56 -4.13
CA LEU A 118 1.77 -1.96 -4.53
C LEU A 118 0.58 -2.36 -5.43
N PRO A 119 0.36 -1.73 -6.60
CA PRO A 119 -0.83 -1.97 -7.42
C PRO A 119 -0.97 -3.45 -7.84
N TRP A 120 0.14 -4.17 -8.03
CA TRP A 120 0.14 -5.62 -8.32
C TRP A 120 -0.50 -6.48 -7.22
N ALA A 121 -0.60 -5.99 -5.99
CA ALA A 121 -1.24 -6.72 -4.89
C ALA A 121 -2.74 -6.94 -5.14
N LEU A 122 -3.39 -5.99 -5.84
CA LEU A 122 -4.78 -6.14 -6.28
C LEU A 122 -4.93 -7.31 -7.25
N ASP A 123 -4.04 -7.40 -8.24
CA ASP A 123 -4.09 -8.46 -9.25
C ASP A 123 -3.92 -9.83 -8.60
N VAL A 124 -3.05 -9.94 -7.58
CA VAL A 124 -2.91 -11.17 -6.79
C VAL A 124 -4.20 -11.46 -6.03
N ALA A 125 -4.79 -10.50 -5.32
CA ALA A 125 -6.06 -10.73 -4.60
C ALA A 125 -7.17 -11.26 -5.51
N LYS A 126 -7.29 -10.69 -6.71
CA LYS A 126 -8.27 -11.11 -7.72
C LYS A 126 -8.07 -12.55 -8.20
N GLN A 127 -6.82 -12.99 -8.36
CA GLN A 127 -6.53 -14.39 -8.73
C GLN A 127 -7.08 -15.40 -7.72
N PHE A 128 -7.22 -15.00 -6.45
CA PHE A 128 -7.78 -15.83 -5.39
C PHE A 128 -9.25 -15.54 -5.08
N GLY A 129 -9.87 -14.59 -5.81
CA GLY A 129 -11.27 -14.20 -5.59
C GLY A 129 -11.54 -13.62 -4.20
N ILE A 130 -10.53 -13.04 -3.55
CA ILE A 130 -10.67 -12.38 -2.25
C ILE A 130 -10.95 -10.90 -2.44
N SER A 131 -11.72 -10.30 -1.55
CA SER A 131 -12.01 -8.86 -1.62
C SER A 131 -10.73 -8.04 -1.39
N SER A 132 -10.71 -6.84 -1.93
CA SER A 132 -9.51 -6.00 -1.97
C SER A 132 -9.84 -4.56 -1.58
N ALA A 133 -8.95 -3.95 -0.80
CA ALA A 133 -9.05 -2.55 -0.44
C ALA A 133 -7.71 -1.85 -0.66
N ALA A 134 -7.72 -0.82 -1.49
CA ALA A 134 -6.61 0.09 -1.65
C ALA A 134 -6.52 1.02 -0.44
N PHE A 135 -5.32 1.23 0.11
CA PHE A 135 -5.10 2.08 1.28
C PHE A 135 -4.07 3.17 0.97
N PHE A 136 -4.53 4.41 0.81
CA PHE A 136 -3.68 5.58 0.66
C PHE A 136 -3.14 6.05 2.02
N THR A 137 -1.82 6.08 2.15
CA THR A 137 -1.11 6.58 3.34
C THR A 137 -0.63 8.02 3.18
N GLN A 138 -0.61 8.54 1.94
CA GLN A 138 -0.24 9.91 1.59
C GLN A 138 -1.42 10.88 1.74
N SER A 139 -1.15 12.18 1.82
CA SER A 139 -2.21 13.21 1.85
C SER A 139 -3.00 13.26 0.54
N CYS A 140 -4.26 13.67 0.60
CA CYS A 140 -5.11 13.77 -0.59
C CYS A 140 -4.55 14.78 -1.60
N ALA A 141 -4.02 15.92 -1.14
CA ALA A 141 -3.37 16.90 -2.01
C ALA A 141 -2.19 16.31 -2.81
N VAL A 142 -1.33 15.52 -2.15
CA VAL A 142 -0.19 14.86 -2.82
C VAL A 142 -0.68 13.82 -3.82
N ASN A 143 -1.67 13.01 -3.43
CA ASN A 143 -2.29 12.04 -4.34
C ASN A 143 -2.95 12.71 -5.54
N SER A 144 -3.58 13.88 -5.38
CA SER A 144 -4.15 14.67 -6.46
C SER A 144 -3.08 15.09 -7.47
N VAL A 145 -1.92 15.58 -7.01
CA VAL A 145 -0.79 15.89 -7.90
C VAL A 145 -0.38 14.67 -8.73
N TYR A 146 -0.13 13.52 -8.09
CA TYR A 146 0.28 12.30 -8.80
C TYR A 146 -0.81 11.76 -9.73
N TYR A 147 -2.08 11.86 -9.35
CA TYR A 147 -3.22 11.48 -10.19
C TYR A 147 -3.28 12.33 -11.46
N HIS A 148 -3.05 13.64 -11.35
CA HIS A 148 -3.00 14.52 -12.51
C HIS A 148 -1.78 14.26 -13.41
N VAL A 149 -0.65 13.83 -12.86
CA VAL A 149 0.47 13.31 -13.65
C VAL A 149 0.06 12.02 -14.38
N TYR A 150 -0.52 11.05 -13.66
CA TYR A 150 -0.99 9.78 -14.21
C TYR A 150 -1.98 9.95 -15.38
N LYS A 151 -2.94 10.87 -15.23
CA LYS A 151 -3.91 11.18 -16.29
C LYS A 151 -3.35 12.02 -17.44
N GLY A 152 -2.10 12.48 -17.36
CA GLY A 152 -1.49 13.38 -18.35
C GLY A 152 -2.03 14.81 -18.30
N HIS A 153 -2.80 15.16 -17.28
CA HIS A 153 -3.30 16.52 -17.05
C HIS A 153 -2.16 17.46 -16.57
N LEU A 154 -1.18 16.92 -15.84
CA LEU A 154 0.03 17.62 -15.43
C LEU A 154 1.24 17.02 -16.18
N GLN A 155 1.75 17.74 -17.17
CA GLN A 155 2.86 17.28 -18.00
C GLN A 155 4.21 17.54 -17.34
N LEU A 156 5.11 16.56 -17.40
CA LEU A 156 6.48 16.66 -16.90
C LEU A 156 7.49 16.72 -18.06
N PRO A 157 8.59 17.50 -17.94
CA PRO A 157 8.89 18.41 -16.85
C PRO A 157 7.92 19.61 -16.81
N LEU A 158 7.68 20.13 -15.60
CA LEU A 158 6.78 21.27 -15.40
C LEU A 158 7.28 22.51 -16.16
N ARG A 159 6.34 23.25 -16.75
CA ARG A 159 6.61 24.50 -17.46
C ARG A 159 6.12 25.68 -16.63
N GLY A 160 7.01 26.59 -16.25
CA GLY A 160 6.69 27.77 -15.45
C GLY A 160 6.92 27.58 -13.95
N SER A 161 6.52 28.58 -13.16
CA SER A 161 6.76 28.61 -11.71
C SER A 161 5.58 28.16 -10.87
N HIS A 162 4.38 28.02 -11.46
CA HIS A 162 3.16 27.63 -10.74
C HIS A 162 2.38 26.56 -11.49
N VAL A 163 1.63 25.77 -10.73
CA VAL A 163 0.72 24.74 -11.21
C VAL A 163 -0.66 24.97 -10.61
N SER A 164 -1.70 24.83 -11.43
CA SER A 164 -3.09 24.88 -11.00
C SER A 164 -3.73 23.53 -11.22
N LEU A 165 -4.28 22.95 -10.16
CA LEU A 165 -4.97 21.67 -10.18
C LEU A 165 -6.39 21.85 -9.62
N PRO A 166 -7.36 21.03 -10.05
CA PRO A 166 -8.69 21.00 -9.45
C PRO A 166 -8.61 20.89 -7.92
N ALA A 167 -9.52 21.60 -7.25
CA ALA A 167 -9.68 21.56 -5.79
C ALA A 167 -8.44 21.93 -4.96
N MET A 168 -7.45 22.59 -5.56
CA MET A 168 -6.26 23.08 -4.86
C MET A 168 -5.98 24.53 -5.24
N PRO A 169 -5.43 25.35 -4.32
CA PRO A 169 -4.95 26.68 -4.68
C PRO A 169 -3.81 26.56 -5.71
N PRO A 170 -3.52 27.61 -6.49
CA PRO A 170 -2.31 27.65 -7.30
C PRO A 170 -1.08 27.40 -6.42
N LEU A 171 -0.28 26.39 -6.79
CA LEU A 171 0.92 26.00 -6.05
C LEU A 171 2.16 26.46 -6.82
N HIS A 172 3.13 27.01 -6.12
CA HIS A 172 4.47 27.18 -6.68
C HIS A 172 5.12 25.81 -6.91
N VAL A 173 5.99 25.67 -7.91
CA VAL A 173 6.64 24.39 -8.22
C VAL A 173 7.41 23.82 -7.01
N SER A 174 7.99 24.68 -6.18
CA SER A 174 8.69 24.24 -4.95
C SER A 174 7.77 23.71 -3.85
N GLU A 175 6.46 23.92 -3.96
CA GLU A 175 5.44 23.40 -3.02
C GLU A 175 4.91 22.03 -3.45
N LEU A 176 5.24 21.58 -4.66
CA LEU A 176 4.89 20.25 -5.15
C LEU A 176 5.84 19.17 -4.58
N PRO A 177 5.42 17.89 -4.57
CA PRO A 177 6.30 16.80 -4.17
C PRO A 177 7.60 16.78 -5.00
N SER A 178 8.73 16.53 -4.35
CA SER A 178 10.05 16.55 -5.00
C SER A 178 10.16 15.61 -6.20
N PHE A 179 9.42 14.50 -6.20
CA PHE A 179 9.33 13.55 -7.31
C PHE A 179 8.81 14.20 -8.62
N VAL A 180 8.01 15.26 -8.50
CA VAL A 180 7.39 16.01 -9.60
C VAL A 180 8.13 17.33 -9.83
N ALA A 181 8.45 18.06 -8.74
CA ALA A 181 9.11 19.36 -8.80
C ALA A 181 10.54 19.30 -9.36
N ILE A 182 11.28 18.22 -9.04
CA ILE A 182 12.66 18.01 -9.46
C ILE A 182 12.71 16.81 -10.42
N TYR A 183 12.05 16.97 -11.57
CA TYR A 183 11.86 15.90 -12.54
C TYR A 183 13.19 15.23 -12.95
N GLY A 184 13.19 13.90 -12.98
CA GLY A 184 14.32 13.06 -13.40
C GLY A 184 15.23 12.57 -12.27
N VAL A 185 15.22 13.20 -11.10
CA VAL A 185 16.11 12.80 -9.97
C VAL A 185 15.65 11.50 -9.31
N TYR A 186 14.33 11.34 -9.13
CA TYR A 186 13.75 10.21 -8.40
C TYR A 186 12.85 9.35 -9.29
N ARG A 187 13.28 9.07 -10.51
CA ARG A 187 12.43 8.48 -11.57
C ARG A 187 11.74 7.19 -11.13
N ALA A 188 12.49 6.23 -10.57
CA ALA A 188 11.95 4.96 -10.12
C ALA A 188 10.80 5.13 -9.11
N TRP A 189 10.94 6.08 -8.18
CA TRP A 189 9.91 6.38 -7.19
C TRP A 189 8.73 7.15 -7.75
N LEU A 190 8.98 8.09 -8.67
CA LEU A 190 7.90 8.77 -9.38
C LEU A 190 7.03 7.77 -10.13
N ASP A 191 7.64 6.81 -10.82
CA ASP A 191 6.91 5.79 -11.59
C ASP A 191 6.00 4.96 -10.66
N VAL A 192 6.49 4.53 -9.48
CA VAL A 192 5.66 3.83 -8.47
C VAL A 192 4.50 4.70 -7.96
N LEU A 193 4.77 5.97 -7.66
CA LEU A 193 3.77 6.88 -7.09
C LEU A 193 2.68 7.28 -8.10
N VAL A 194 3.01 7.29 -9.39
CA VAL A 194 2.06 7.55 -10.47
C VAL A 194 1.29 6.26 -10.81
N ASP A 195 1.95 5.12 -10.78
CA ASP A 195 1.35 3.81 -11.09
C ASP A 195 0.35 3.33 -10.02
N GLN A 196 0.33 3.93 -8.83
CA GLN A 196 -0.65 3.61 -7.78
C GLN A 196 -2.13 3.77 -8.20
N PHE A 197 -2.39 4.51 -9.29
CA PHE A 197 -3.73 4.71 -9.84
C PHE A 197 -4.06 3.77 -11.02
N SER A 198 -3.14 2.89 -11.42
CA SER A 198 -3.27 2.08 -12.64
C SER A 198 -4.48 1.15 -12.63
N ASN A 199 -4.79 0.57 -11.47
CA ASN A 199 -5.89 -0.38 -11.28
C ASN A 199 -6.81 -0.03 -10.10
N ILE A 200 -6.71 1.20 -9.56
CA ILE A 200 -7.45 1.64 -8.35
C ILE A 200 -8.98 1.49 -8.46
N ASN A 201 -9.52 1.70 -9.66
CA ASN A 201 -10.97 1.61 -9.92
C ASN A 201 -11.51 0.17 -9.85
N GLU A 202 -10.63 -0.82 -9.79
CA GLU A 202 -11.01 -2.22 -9.73
C GLU A 202 -10.93 -2.82 -8.32
N ALA A 203 -10.52 -2.04 -7.32
CA ALA A 203 -10.57 -2.42 -5.91
C ALA A 203 -12.01 -2.31 -5.37
N ASP A 204 -12.39 -3.18 -4.43
CA ASP A 204 -13.74 -3.16 -3.83
C ASP A 204 -13.93 -1.96 -2.89
N TRP A 205 -12.86 -1.53 -2.25
CA TRP A 205 -12.83 -0.34 -1.40
C TRP A 205 -11.57 0.49 -1.60
N VAL A 206 -11.70 1.79 -1.38
CA VAL A 206 -10.57 2.73 -1.32
C VAL A 206 -10.62 3.46 0.02
N PHE A 207 -9.56 3.31 0.79
CA PHE A 207 -9.38 3.98 2.07
C PHE A 207 -8.32 5.07 1.96
N PHE A 208 -8.60 6.22 2.55
CA PHE A 208 -7.65 7.30 2.73
C PHE A 208 -7.38 7.46 4.23
N ASN A 209 -6.11 7.49 4.62
CA ASN A 209 -5.73 7.78 6.00
C ASN A 209 -5.85 9.28 6.31
N HIS A 210 -7.09 9.77 6.30
CA HIS A 210 -7.38 11.19 6.42
C HIS A 210 -8.75 11.48 7.04
N PHE A 211 -9.03 12.74 7.35
CA PHE A 211 -10.33 13.20 7.84
C PHE A 211 -11.09 13.94 6.74
N TYR A 212 -12.29 13.47 6.37
CA TYR A 212 -13.12 14.14 5.36
C TYR A 212 -13.30 15.65 5.58
N LYS A 213 -13.36 16.11 6.83
CA LYS A 213 -13.54 17.54 7.16
C LYS A 213 -12.35 18.42 6.78
N LEU A 214 -11.19 17.84 6.53
CA LEU A 214 -9.98 18.54 6.11
C LEU A 214 -9.82 18.56 4.59
N GLU A 215 -10.58 17.74 3.85
CA GLU A 215 -10.51 17.61 2.38
C GLU A 215 -11.92 17.76 1.78
N PRO A 216 -12.64 18.87 2.04
CA PRO A 216 -13.99 19.04 1.51
C PRO A 216 -14.03 19.19 -0.01
N GLU A 217 -12.92 19.60 -0.63
CA GLU A 217 -12.82 19.90 -2.05
C GLU A 217 -11.98 18.87 -2.82
N VAL A 218 -10.99 18.23 -2.18
CA VAL A 218 -9.94 17.39 -2.79
C VAL A 218 -10.40 15.95 -3.03
#